data_AF-A0A2A7A023-F1
#
_entry.id   AF-A0A2A7A023-F1
#
_cell.length_a   1.000
_cell.length_b   1.000
_cell.length_c   1.000
_cell.angle_alpha   90.00
_cell.angle_beta   90.00
_cell.angle_gamma   90.00
#
_symmetry.space_group_name_H-M   'P 1'
#
loop_
_entity.id
_entity.type
_entity.pdbx_description
1 polymer ?
#
loop_
_entity_poly.entity_id
_entity_poly.type
_entity_poly.pdbx_seq_one_letter_code
_entity_poly.pdbx_strand_id
1 'polypeptide(L)'
;MLSRCTACALALVLFFAALAPTVFADSTNHKGNDSLLNGSNYIVSYSMNGKAVVEQLTIHDEGTTRITRTVHPNNTMKITVVSDSGEVTTASTKSDYNLFYEIYQDQQNYKSGQLAQIPSLTGSEVTGSQFKHRYVGTSATDTVYASDLRKCKKASDIASILATAWGNTPAAVISATASFIFDQMLQSMSTDCYKVTMSSITYEVLFSYDNSYYTHCYHQTVKEYKSNGSLIRSKTDYYQAIGG
;
A
#
# COMPACT_ATOMS: atom_id res chain seq x y z
N MET A 1 9.02 28.52 62.72
CA MET A 1 9.51 27.14 62.76
C MET A 1 9.79 26.68 61.34
N LEU A 2 11.05 26.39 61.04
CA LEU A 2 11.51 25.76 59.80
C LEU A 2 11.03 24.30 59.74
N SER A 3 10.76 23.78 58.54
CA SER A 3 11.36 22.52 58.08
C SER A 3 11.22 22.35 56.56
N ARG A 4 12.36 22.23 55.88
CA ARG A 4 12.53 21.62 54.55
C ARG A 4 12.82 20.13 54.76
N CYS A 5 12.44 19.26 53.80
CA CYS A 5 13.18 18.07 53.31
C CYS A 5 12.18 17.08 52.64
N THR A 6 12.15 16.93 51.30
CA THR A 6 12.95 16.05 50.40
C THR A 6 12.23 14.75 49.96
N ALA A 7 11.96 14.69 48.66
CA ALA A 7 12.29 13.61 47.71
C ALA A 7 11.48 12.30 47.59
N CYS A 8 11.33 11.92 46.31
CA CYS A 8 11.27 10.59 45.70
C CYS A 8 9.93 9.83 45.55
N ALA A 9 9.39 9.93 44.33
CA ALA A 9 9.08 8.84 43.40
C ALA A 9 8.36 7.58 43.91
N LEU A 10 7.14 7.35 43.39
CA LEU A 10 6.86 6.13 42.60
C LEU A 10 5.62 6.37 41.73
N ALA A 11 5.83 6.56 40.42
CA ALA A 11 4.77 6.51 39.43
C ALA A 11 4.41 5.04 39.21
N LEU A 12 3.25 4.62 39.72
CA LEU A 12 2.68 3.30 39.43
C LEU A 12 2.00 3.37 38.05
N VAL A 13 2.79 3.23 36.98
CA VAL A 13 2.26 2.99 35.64
C VAL A 13 1.79 1.54 35.59
N LEU A 14 0.51 1.33 35.85
CA LEU A 14 -0.16 0.05 35.59
C LEU A 14 -0.26 -0.12 34.07
N PHE A 15 0.74 -0.78 33.48
CA PHE A 15 0.65 -1.37 32.16
C PHE A 15 -0.40 -2.49 32.19
N PHE A 16 -1.66 -2.15 31.94
CA PHE A 16 -2.60 -3.12 31.42
C PHE A 16 -2.20 -3.40 29.97
N ALA A 17 -1.42 -4.45 29.77
CA ALA A 17 -1.33 -5.12 28.48
C ALA A 17 -2.72 -5.66 28.16
N ALA A 18 -3.54 -4.86 27.49
CA ALA A 18 -4.76 -5.34 26.88
C ALA A 18 -4.34 -6.38 25.83
N LEU A 19 -4.49 -7.65 26.18
CA LEU A 19 -4.56 -8.76 25.24
C LEU A 19 -5.75 -8.48 24.32
N ALA A 20 -5.50 -7.73 23.25
CA ALA A 20 -6.47 -7.59 22.18
C ALA A 20 -6.73 -9.01 21.64
N PRO A 21 -7.98 -9.49 21.59
CA PRO A 21 -8.28 -10.74 20.93
C PRO A 21 -7.74 -10.65 19.50
N THR A 22 -6.87 -11.59 19.13
CA THR A 22 -6.42 -11.78 17.76
C THR A 22 -7.63 -12.21 16.93
N VAL A 23 -8.39 -11.23 16.46
CA VAL A 23 -9.38 -11.44 15.41
C VAL A 23 -8.57 -11.80 14.18
N PHE A 24 -8.64 -13.07 13.78
CA PHE A 24 -8.00 -13.54 12.56
C PHE A 24 -8.49 -12.70 11.39
N ALA A 25 -7.55 -12.10 10.67
CA ALA A 25 -7.84 -11.34 9.48
C ALA A 25 -8.32 -12.31 8.40
N ASP A 26 -9.53 -12.05 7.88
CA ASP A 26 -10.05 -12.72 6.69
C ASP A 26 -9.24 -12.26 5.48
N SER A 27 -8.83 -13.20 4.61
CA SER A 27 -7.90 -12.94 3.51
C SER A 27 -8.55 -13.11 2.13
N THR A 28 -8.31 -12.13 1.26
CA THR A 28 -8.65 -12.19 -0.16
C THR A 28 -7.41 -12.49 -0.98
N ASN A 29 -7.52 -13.42 -1.94
CA ASN A 29 -6.46 -13.71 -2.90
C ASN A 29 -6.78 -13.04 -4.23
N HIS A 30 -5.88 -12.21 -4.74
CA HIS A 30 -5.93 -11.71 -6.11
C HIS A 30 -5.51 -12.83 -7.07
N LYS A 31 -6.21 -12.98 -8.21
CA LYS A 31 -5.85 -14.00 -9.22
C LYS A 31 -4.48 -13.66 -9.81
N GLY A 32 -3.56 -14.63 -9.80
CA GLY A 32 -2.10 -14.45 -9.99
C GLY A 32 -1.56 -13.99 -11.34
N ASN A 33 -2.28 -13.13 -12.08
CA ASN A 33 -1.82 -12.57 -13.36
C ASN A 33 -1.55 -11.05 -13.32
N ASP A 34 -1.78 -10.38 -12.18
CA ASP A 34 -1.50 -8.96 -12.04
C ASP A 34 0.02 -8.71 -11.88
N SER A 35 0.53 -7.68 -12.54
CA SER A 35 1.93 -7.23 -12.51
C SER A 35 2.02 -5.82 -11.92
N LEU A 36 3.22 -5.37 -11.57
CA LEU A 36 3.46 -3.98 -11.15
C LEU A 36 2.98 -2.95 -12.20
N LEU A 37 2.86 -3.35 -13.46
CA LEU A 37 2.54 -2.47 -14.58
C LEU A 37 1.10 -2.60 -15.06
N ASN A 38 0.45 -3.74 -14.83
CA ASN A 38 -0.89 -4.02 -15.30
C ASN A 38 -1.62 -4.92 -14.31
N GLY A 39 -2.73 -4.44 -13.79
CA GLY A 39 -3.72 -5.26 -13.08
C GLY A 39 -5.05 -5.29 -13.83
N SER A 40 -5.99 -6.08 -13.32
CA SER A 40 -7.33 -6.24 -13.94
C SER A 40 -8.10 -4.94 -14.21
N ASN A 41 -7.91 -3.91 -13.39
CA ASN A 41 -8.61 -2.63 -13.46
C ASN A 41 -7.66 -1.41 -13.51
N TYR A 42 -6.35 -1.62 -13.67
CA TYR A 42 -5.40 -0.51 -13.67
C TYR A 42 -4.16 -0.76 -14.53
N ILE A 43 -3.53 0.34 -14.96
CA ILE A 43 -2.28 0.35 -15.70
C ILE A 43 -1.32 1.33 -15.01
N VAL A 44 -0.08 0.91 -14.80
CA VAL A 44 1.02 1.74 -14.30
C VAL A 44 2.11 1.84 -15.35
N SER A 45 2.65 3.04 -15.51
CA SER A 45 3.84 3.27 -16.34
C SER A 45 4.82 4.22 -15.67
N TYR A 46 6.10 3.96 -15.89
CA TYR A 46 7.21 4.79 -15.44
C TYR A 46 7.93 5.40 -16.64
N SER A 47 8.26 6.68 -16.55
CA SER A 47 9.02 7.42 -17.57
C SER A 47 9.91 8.47 -16.93
N MET A 48 10.84 9.05 -17.69
CA MET A 48 11.67 10.16 -17.24
C MET A 48 11.16 11.48 -17.82
N ASN A 49 11.04 12.50 -16.97
CA ASN A 49 10.89 13.89 -17.37
C ASN A 49 12.11 14.69 -16.88
N GLY A 50 13.09 14.86 -17.77
CA GLY A 50 14.41 15.35 -17.39
C GLY A 50 15.05 14.39 -16.38
N LYS A 51 15.33 14.89 -15.17
CA LYS A 51 15.87 14.08 -14.05
C LYS A 51 14.79 13.55 -13.10
N ALA A 52 13.51 13.86 -13.33
CA ALA A 52 12.43 13.37 -12.49
C ALA A 52 11.88 12.06 -13.04
N VAL A 53 11.53 11.12 -12.15
CA VAL A 53 10.76 9.93 -12.51
C VAL A 53 9.28 10.30 -12.51
N VAL A 54 8.55 9.95 -13.55
CA VAL A 54 7.11 10.10 -13.67
C VAL A 54 6.48 8.71 -13.61
N GLU A 55 5.79 8.44 -12.51
CA GLU A 55 4.89 7.30 -12.35
C GLU A 55 3.48 7.74 -12.73
N GLN A 56 2.83 7.02 -13.63
CA GLN A 56 1.46 7.27 -14.04
C GLN A 56 0.61 6.03 -13.83
N LEU A 57 -0.40 6.15 -12.98
CA LEU A 57 -1.44 5.18 -12.71
C LEU A 57 -2.72 5.61 -13.42
N THR A 58 -3.31 4.69 -14.16
CA THR A 58 -4.64 4.83 -14.76
C THR A 58 -5.53 3.74 -14.20
N ILE A 59 -6.67 4.11 -13.60
CA ILE A 59 -7.64 3.17 -13.02
C ILE A 59 -8.93 3.24 -13.83
N HIS A 60 -9.50 2.07 -14.12
CA HIS A 60 -10.72 1.88 -14.90
C HIS A 60 -11.83 1.26 -14.02
N ASP A 61 -12.56 2.09 -13.28
CA ASP A 61 -13.60 1.66 -12.34
C ASP A 61 -14.87 2.54 -12.46
N GLU A 62 -15.68 2.27 -13.48
CA GLU A 62 -16.85 3.08 -13.89
C GLU A 62 -16.49 4.47 -14.46
N GLY A 63 -15.23 4.65 -14.85
CA GLY A 63 -14.68 5.85 -15.44
C GLY A 63 -13.19 5.68 -15.68
N THR A 64 -12.47 6.78 -15.95
CA THR A 64 -11.00 6.75 -16.00
C THR A 64 -10.44 7.82 -15.08
N THR A 65 -9.77 7.38 -14.02
CA THR A 65 -9.03 8.26 -13.12
C THR A 65 -7.54 8.10 -13.40
N ARG A 66 -6.83 9.22 -13.54
CA ARG A 66 -5.39 9.24 -13.80
C ARG A 66 -4.64 9.92 -12.68
N ILE A 67 -3.75 9.19 -12.02
CA ILE A 67 -2.86 9.69 -10.98
C ILE A 67 -1.46 9.74 -11.54
N THR A 68 -0.87 10.93 -11.58
CA THR A 68 0.51 11.16 -12.02
C THR A 68 1.35 11.61 -10.84
N ARG A 69 2.42 10.89 -10.54
CA ARG A 69 3.40 11.22 -9.50
C ARG A 69 4.74 11.51 -10.13
N THR A 70 5.24 12.71 -9.93
CA THR A 70 6.55 13.16 -10.42
C THR A 70 7.51 13.24 -9.24
N VAL A 71 8.46 12.32 -9.18
CA VAL A 71 9.47 12.20 -8.11
C VAL A 71 10.75 12.88 -8.55
N HIS A 72 11.16 13.91 -7.81
CA HIS A 72 12.35 14.69 -8.08
C HIS A 72 13.57 14.19 -7.28
N PRO A 73 14.81 14.38 -7.78
CA PRO A 73 16.04 13.96 -7.10
C PRO A 73 16.25 14.51 -5.68
N ASN A 74 15.51 15.55 -5.29
CA ASN A 74 15.52 16.13 -3.95
C ASN A 74 14.51 15.46 -2.99
N ASN A 75 14.10 14.22 -3.30
CA ASN A 75 13.15 13.42 -2.52
C ASN A 75 11.79 14.10 -2.31
N THR A 76 11.35 14.86 -3.31
CA THR A 76 10.04 15.51 -3.32
C THR A 76 9.21 14.95 -4.45
N MET A 77 7.98 14.56 -4.14
CA MET A 77 7.02 14.07 -5.11
C MET A 77 5.89 15.08 -5.28
N LYS A 78 5.60 15.42 -6.53
CA LYS A 78 4.39 16.15 -6.93
C LYS A 78 3.36 15.16 -7.45
N ILE A 79 2.12 15.30 -7.01
CA ILE A 79 1.03 14.41 -7.33
C ILE A 79 -0.04 15.21 -8.06
N THR A 80 -0.57 14.67 -9.14
CA THR A 80 -1.70 15.23 -9.88
C THR A 80 -2.69 14.11 -10.11
N VAL A 81 -3.92 14.29 -9.62
CA VAL A 81 -5.04 13.40 -9.89
C VAL A 81 -5.97 14.10 -10.86
N VAL A 82 -6.34 13.42 -11.93
CA VAL A 82 -7.39 13.82 -12.86
C VAL A 82 -8.50 12.79 -12.75
N SER A 83 -9.66 13.18 -12.23
CA SER A 83 -10.83 12.31 -12.17
C SER A 83 -11.45 12.10 -13.55
N ASP A 84 -12.39 11.18 -13.65
CA ASP A 84 -13.23 10.95 -14.82
C ASP A 84 -14.10 12.16 -15.19
N SER A 85 -14.50 12.96 -14.21
CA SER A 85 -15.21 14.24 -14.44
C SER A 85 -14.29 15.36 -14.98
N GLY A 86 -12.97 15.10 -15.05
CA GLY A 86 -11.97 16.09 -15.44
C GLY A 86 -11.54 17.02 -14.30
N GLU A 87 -11.99 16.77 -13.07
CA GLU A 87 -11.53 17.50 -11.90
C GLU A 87 -10.05 17.21 -11.66
N VAL A 88 -9.27 18.26 -11.37
CA VAL A 88 -7.83 18.16 -11.15
C VAL A 88 -7.50 18.53 -9.71
N THR A 89 -6.85 17.63 -9.00
CA THR A 89 -6.27 17.92 -7.68
C THR A 89 -4.76 17.73 -7.72
N THR A 90 -4.05 18.55 -6.95
CA THR A 90 -2.59 18.50 -6.86
C THR A 90 -2.13 18.49 -5.42
N ALA A 91 -1.11 17.68 -5.12
CA ALA A 91 -0.50 17.60 -3.80
C ALA A 91 1.02 17.48 -3.91
N SER A 92 1.71 17.63 -2.77
CA SER A 92 3.14 17.36 -2.66
C SER A 92 3.44 16.59 -1.39
N THR A 93 4.32 15.60 -1.50
CA THR A 93 4.78 14.80 -0.36
C THR A 93 6.27 14.50 -0.49
N LYS A 94 6.86 13.88 0.54
CA LYS A 94 8.21 13.33 0.49
C LYS A 94 8.18 11.92 -0.11
N SER A 95 9.20 11.62 -0.91
CA SER A 95 9.37 10.32 -1.57
C SER A 95 10.85 10.01 -1.73
N ASP A 96 11.23 8.74 -1.64
CA ASP A 96 12.56 8.26 -2.01
C ASP A 96 12.72 8.28 -3.54
N TYR A 97 13.63 9.10 -4.07
CA TYR A 97 13.86 9.14 -5.51
C TYR A 97 14.48 7.85 -6.06
N ASN A 98 15.38 7.22 -5.31
CA ASN A 98 16.14 6.07 -5.79
C ASN A 98 15.23 4.87 -6.00
N LEU A 99 14.28 4.64 -5.09
CA LEU A 99 13.27 3.60 -5.24
C LEU A 99 12.52 3.68 -6.58
N PHE A 100 11.99 4.86 -6.93
CA PHE A 100 11.24 5.03 -8.17
C PHE A 100 12.14 5.00 -9.41
N TYR A 101 13.40 5.42 -9.28
CA TYR A 101 14.38 5.33 -10.36
C TYR A 101 14.80 3.90 -10.66
N GLU A 102 14.95 3.05 -9.63
CA GLU A 102 15.16 1.60 -9.78
C GLU A 102 13.97 0.96 -10.51
N ILE A 103 12.74 1.16 -10.02
CA ILE A 103 11.52 0.65 -10.67
C ILE A 103 11.41 1.09 -12.15
N TYR A 104 11.77 2.35 -12.44
CA TYR A 104 11.81 2.83 -13.82
C TYR A 104 12.80 2.03 -14.68
N GLN A 105 14.00 1.76 -14.16
CA GLN A 105 15.04 0.98 -14.85
C GLN A 105 14.57 -0.46 -15.06
N ASP A 106 13.97 -1.09 -14.04
CA ASP A 106 13.46 -2.45 -14.14
C ASP A 106 12.35 -2.56 -15.18
N GLN A 107 11.46 -1.56 -15.27
CA GLN A 107 10.49 -1.47 -16.36
C GLN A 107 11.17 -1.39 -17.74
N GLN A 108 12.29 -0.65 -17.89
CA GLN A 108 13.00 -0.60 -19.17
C GLN A 108 13.67 -1.94 -19.50
N ASN A 109 14.28 -2.58 -18.50
CA ASN A 109 14.93 -3.88 -18.63
C ASN A 109 13.92 -4.98 -19.00
N TYR A 110 12.70 -4.90 -18.48
CA TYR A 110 11.58 -5.75 -18.86
C TYR A 110 11.18 -5.52 -20.33
N LYS A 111 11.02 -4.25 -20.75
CA LYS A 111 10.66 -3.90 -22.14
C LYS A 111 11.75 -4.28 -23.15
N SER A 112 13.02 -4.24 -22.77
CA SER A 112 14.15 -4.62 -23.63
C SER A 112 14.39 -6.13 -23.69
N GLY A 113 13.65 -6.93 -22.90
CA GLY A 113 13.86 -8.37 -22.80
C GLY A 113 15.14 -8.78 -22.06
N GLN A 114 15.79 -7.86 -21.35
CA GLN A 114 16.98 -8.13 -20.54
C GLN A 114 16.63 -8.77 -19.19
N LEU A 115 15.45 -8.49 -18.64
CA LEU A 115 14.87 -9.29 -17.56
C LEU A 115 14.10 -10.44 -18.20
N ALA A 116 14.52 -11.67 -17.94
CA ALA A 116 13.74 -12.85 -18.30
C ALA A 116 12.35 -12.72 -17.66
N GLN A 117 11.28 -12.90 -18.44
CA GLN A 117 9.97 -13.17 -17.85
C GLN A 117 10.15 -14.40 -16.97
N ILE A 118 10.13 -14.21 -15.66
CA ILE A 118 10.03 -15.34 -14.74
C ILE A 118 8.74 -16.04 -15.14
N PRO A 119 8.78 -17.28 -15.65
CA PRO A 119 7.59 -17.95 -16.12
C PRO A 119 6.59 -17.98 -14.97
N SER A 120 5.37 -17.50 -15.21
CA SER A 120 4.27 -17.70 -14.27
C SER A 120 4.16 -19.20 -14.02
N LEU A 121 4.37 -19.63 -12.77
CA LEU A 121 4.31 -21.05 -12.42
C LEU A 121 2.89 -21.55 -12.69
N THR A 122 2.74 -22.46 -13.64
CA THR A 122 1.44 -23.03 -13.99
C THR A 122 1.26 -24.39 -13.32
N GLY A 123 0.17 -24.56 -12.56
CA GLY A 123 -0.31 -25.87 -12.10
C GLY A 123 -0.07 -26.19 -10.62
N SER A 124 -0.55 -27.38 -10.21
CA SER A 124 -0.53 -27.95 -8.85
C SER A 124 0.86 -28.19 -8.25
N GLU A 125 1.91 -27.74 -8.91
CA GLU A 125 3.32 -27.89 -8.55
C GLU A 125 3.82 -26.79 -7.60
N VAL A 126 3.02 -25.72 -7.44
CA VAL A 126 3.30 -24.63 -6.49
C VAL A 126 2.90 -25.06 -5.09
N THR A 127 3.88 -25.47 -4.29
CA THR A 127 3.70 -25.65 -2.84
C THR A 127 4.36 -24.49 -2.11
N GLY A 128 3.74 -24.00 -1.03
CA GLY A 128 4.25 -22.83 -0.29
C GLY A 128 5.69 -22.98 0.23
N SER A 129 6.22 -24.21 0.32
CA SER A 129 7.61 -24.51 0.69
C SER A 129 8.67 -24.08 -0.34
N GLN A 130 8.29 -23.86 -1.60
CA GLN A 130 9.22 -23.45 -2.65
C GLN A 130 9.60 -21.96 -2.58
N PHE A 131 8.86 -21.18 -1.79
CA PHE A 131 9.07 -19.74 -1.67
C PHE A 131 9.35 -19.33 -0.23
N LYS A 132 10.29 -18.42 -0.07
CA LYS A 132 10.54 -17.75 1.20
C LYS A 132 10.30 -16.25 1.07
N HIS A 133 9.70 -15.69 2.11
CA HIS A 133 9.43 -14.26 2.19
C HIS A 133 10.57 -13.60 2.97
N ARG A 134 11.34 -12.73 2.31
CA ARG A 134 12.33 -11.86 2.95
C ARG A 134 11.67 -10.52 3.23
N TYR A 135 11.58 -10.15 4.50
CA TYR A 135 11.03 -8.85 4.90
C TYR A 135 11.87 -7.72 4.31
N VAL A 136 11.20 -6.77 3.65
CA VAL A 136 11.81 -5.57 3.09
C VAL A 136 11.51 -4.37 3.99
N GLY A 137 10.23 -4.15 4.29
CA GLY A 137 9.80 -2.96 5.02
C GLY A 137 8.31 -2.92 5.27
N THR A 138 7.88 -1.98 6.11
CA THR A 138 6.47 -1.70 6.40
C THR A 138 6.19 -0.24 6.06
N SER A 139 5.11 0.03 5.33
CA SER A 139 4.65 1.39 5.08
C SER A 139 4.29 2.08 6.40
N ALA A 140 4.32 3.41 6.41
CA ALA A 140 3.70 4.14 7.49
C ALA A 140 2.24 3.68 7.68
N THR A 141 1.79 3.67 8.94
CA THR A 141 0.36 3.46 9.21
C THR A 141 -0.36 4.77 9.00
N ASP A 142 -1.18 4.83 7.96
CA ASP A 142 -1.99 6.00 7.67
C ASP A 142 -3.38 5.86 8.26
N THR A 143 -3.99 7.01 8.55
CA THR A 143 -5.34 7.11 9.09
C THR A 143 -6.21 7.86 8.10
N VAL A 144 -7.34 7.27 7.73
CA VAL A 144 -8.39 7.93 6.94
C VAL A 144 -9.67 7.93 7.77
N TYR A 145 -10.34 9.08 7.84
CA TYR A 145 -11.60 9.17 8.58
C TYR A 145 -12.73 8.51 7.79
N ALA A 146 -13.64 7.84 8.51
CA ALA A 146 -14.78 7.17 7.90
C ALA A 146 -15.68 8.16 7.14
N SER A 147 -15.74 9.43 7.57
CA SER A 147 -16.46 10.49 6.87
C SER A 147 -15.95 10.74 5.45
N ASP A 148 -14.65 10.58 5.22
CA ASP A 148 -14.05 10.79 3.89
C ASP A 148 -14.17 9.53 3.04
N LEU A 149 -13.97 8.35 3.64
CA LEU A 149 -14.21 7.08 2.97
C LEU A 149 -15.65 6.96 2.48
N ARG A 150 -16.65 7.34 3.29
CA ARG A 150 -18.07 7.27 2.89
C ARG A 150 -18.43 8.17 1.69
N LYS A 151 -17.60 9.15 1.35
CA LYS A 151 -17.77 9.97 0.14
C LYS A 151 -17.26 9.26 -1.11
N CYS A 152 -16.31 8.33 -0.96
CA CYS A 152 -15.76 7.54 -2.05
C CYS A 152 -16.85 6.64 -2.65
N LYS A 153 -16.98 6.66 -3.97
CA LYS A 153 -17.94 5.87 -4.75
C LYS A 153 -17.28 4.76 -5.55
N LYS A 154 -15.96 4.82 -5.71
CA LYS A 154 -15.16 3.87 -6.48
C LYS A 154 -13.76 3.72 -5.88
N ALA A 155 -13.03 2.70 -6.31
CA ALA A 155 -11.67 2.42 -5.82
C ALA A 155 -10.70 3.58 -6.13
N SER A 156 -10.87 4.26 -7.26
CA SER A 156 -10.01 5.36 -7.68
C SER A 156 -10.12 6.60 -6.80
N ASP A 157 -11.24 6.81 -6.10
CA ASP A 157 -11.36 7.86 -5.08
C ASP A 157 -10.44 7.56 -3.89
N ILE A 158 -10.41 6.30 -3.45
CA ILE A 158 -9.52 5.83 -2.37
C ILE A 158 -8.07 5.89 -2.82
N ALA A 159 -7.78 5.43 -4.04
CA ALA A 159 -6.44 5.47 -4.61
C ALA A 159 -5.87 6.90 -4.65
N SER A 160 -6.72 7.90 -4.88
CA SER A 160 -6.35 9.32 -4.87
C SER A 160 -5.94 9.81 -3.47
N ILE A 161 -6.64 9.35 -2.43
CA ILE A 161 -6.28 9.61 -1.02
C ILE A 161 -4.95 8.95 -0.70
N LEU A 162 -4.82 7.65 -0.99
CA LEU A 162 -3.60 6.88 -0.73
C LEU A 162 -2.40 7.46 -1.48
N ALA A 163 -2.60 7.94 -2.71
CA ALA A 163 -1.53 8.52 -3.49
C ALA A 163 -0.91 9.76 -2.89
N THR A 164 -1.67 10.47 -2.06
CA THR A 164 -1.20 11.64 -1.33
C THR A 164 -0.51 11.26 -0.03
N ALA A 165 -0.99 10.22 0.65
CA ALA A 165 -0.42 9.75 1.91
C ALA A 165 0.87 8.91 1.70
N TRP A 166 0.88 8.05 0.68
CA TRP A 166 1.87 6.98 0.52
C TRP A 166 2.96 7.34 -0.50
N GLY A 167 3.75 8.37 -0.18
CA GLY A 167 4.78 8.89 -1.08
C GLY A 167 5.87 7.89 -1.46
N ASN A 168 6.16 6.90 -0.62
CA ASN A 168 7.18 5.86 -0.88
C ASN A 168 6.60 4.55 -1.43
N THR A 169 5.31 4.51 -1.72
CA THR A 169 4.65 3.26 -2.14
C THR A 169 4.33 3.34 -3.63
N PRO A 170 4.74 2.34 -4.44
CA PRO A 170 4.43 2.31 -5.87
C PRO A 170 2.93 2.32 -6.15
N ALA A 171 2.53 2.95 -7.25
CA ALA A 171 1.15 3.12 -7.69
C ALA A 171 0.35 1.82 -7.76
N ALA A 172 0.98 0.72 -8.20
CA ALA A 172 0.34 -0.59 -8.28
C ALA A 172 -0.18 -1.06 -6.92
N VAL A 173 0.63 -0.87 -5.87
CA VAL A 173 0.29 -1.21 -4.49
C VAL A 173 -0.81 -0.29 -3.98
N ILE A 174 -0.78 1.01 -4.31
CA ILE A 174 -1.90 1.92 -4.02
C ILE A 174 -3.19 1.44 -4.67
N SER A 175 -3.15 1.06 -5.94
CA SER A 175 -4.32 0.62 -6.70
C SER A 175 -4.93 -0.66 -6.13
N ALA A 176 -4.09 -1.65 -5.82
CA ALA A 176 -4.53 -2.91 -5.21
C ALA A 176 -5.13 -2.66 -3.82
N THR A 177 -4.46 -1.85 -2.98
CA THR A 177 -4.97 -1.49 -1.65
C THR A 177 -6.29 -0.74 -1.73
N ALA A 178 -6.42 0.19 -2.68
CA ALA A 178 -7.63 0.97 -2.87
C ALA A 178 -8.82 0.08 -3.28
N SER A 179 -8.59 -0.84 -4.22
CA SER A 179 -9.60 -1.83 -4.66
C SER A 179 -10.03 -2.71 -3.49
N PHE A 180 -9.07 -3.23 -2.71
CA PHE A 180 -9.36 -4.00 -1.51
C PHE A 180 -10.20 -3.22 -0.49
N ILE A 181 -9.86 -1.97 -0.18
CA ILE A 181 -10.64 -1.16 0.77
C ILE A 181 -12.06 -0.93 0.22
N PHE A 182 -12.19 -0.62 -1.06
CA PHE A 182 -13.48 -0.37 -1.69
C PHE A 182 -14.40 -1.60 -1.57
N ASP A 183 -13.91 -2.76 -1.99
CA ASP A 183 -14.69 -4.00 -2.05
C ASP A 183 -14.93 -4.60 -0.66
N GLN A 184 -13.88 -4.71 0.14
CA GLN A 184 -13.92 -5.47 1.39
C GLN A 184 -14.39 -4.66 2.58
N MET A 185 -14.26 -3.34 2.51
CA MET A 185 -14.50 -2.48 3.66
C MET A 185 -15.61 -1.49 3.42
N LEU A 186 -15.54 -0.67 2.38
CA LEU A 186 -16.50 0.42 2.19
C LEU A 186 -17.93 -0.11 2.01
N GLN A 187 -18.10 -1.19 1.26
CA GLN A 187 -19.41 -1.84 1.09
C GLN A 187 -19.97 -2.47 2.38
N SER A 188 -19.13 -2.80 3.35
CA SER A 188 -19.51 -3.47 4.61
C SER A 188 -19.11 -2.68 5.86
N MET A 189 -18.82 -1.38 5.73
CA MET A 189 -18.22 -0.57 6.78
C MET A 189 -19.23 -0.36 7.90
N SER A 190 -18.81 -0.68 9.13
CA SER A 190 -19.67 -0.51 10.30
C SER A 190 -20.19 0.93 10.40
N THR A 191 -21.45 1.11 10.78
CA THR A 191 -22.03 2.44 11.05
C THR A 191 -21.28 3.16 12.19
N ASP A 192 -20.69 2.40 13.12
CA ASP A 192 -19.90 2.91 14.24
C ASP A 192 -18.45 3.25 13.86
N CYS A 193 -18.03 2.98 12.61
CA CYS A 193 -16.68 3.26 12.17
C CYS A 193 -16.44 4.77 12.16
N TYR A 194 -15.43 5.20 12.92
CA TYR A 194 -14.97 6.60 13.00
C TYR A 194 -13.73 6.84 12.15
N LYS A 195 -12.77 5.91 12.19
CA LYS A 195 -11.54 5.98 11.40
C LYS A 195 -11.08 4.60 10.99
N VAL A 196 -10.34 4.57 9.90
CA VAL A 196 -9.67 3.40 9.37
C VAL A 196 -8.17 3.65 9.42
N THR A 197 -7.40 2.70 9.93
CA THR A 197 -5.95 2.71 9.80
C THR A 197 -5.49 1.65 8.82
N MET A 198 -4.41 1.94 8.11
CA MET A 198 -3.94 1.13 7.00
C MET A 198 -2.43 1.08 6.98
N SER A 199 -1.88 -0.10 6.78
CA SER A 199 -0.45 -0.31 6.59
C SER A 199 -0.23 -1.44 5.59
N SER A 200 0.95 -1.48 4.97
CA SER A 200 1.35 -2.56 4.06
C SER A 200 2.75 -3.03 4.44
N ILE A 201 2.91 -4.35 4.59
CA ILE A 201 4.22 -4.96 4.75
C ILE A 201 4.68 -5.46 3.38
N THR A 202 5.89 -5.09 2.98
CA THR A 202 6.51 -5.54 1.74
C THR A 202 7.50 -6.67 2.01
N TYR A 203 7.37 -7.72 1.23
CA TYR A 203 8.28 -8.86 1.20
C TYR A 203 8.83 -9.03 -0.21
N GLU A 204 10.10 -9.40 -0.32
CA GLU A 204 10.59 -10.12 -1.49
C GLU A 204 10.23 -11.59 -1.32
N VAL A 205 9.72 -12.17 -2.39
CA VAL A 205 9.50 -13.59 -2.51
C VAL A 205 10.68 -14.14 -3.31
N LEU A 206 11.39 -15.08 -2.69
CA LEU A 206 12.57 -15.71 -3.25
C LEU A 206 12.31 -17.20 -3.42
N PHE A 207 12.93 -17.82 -4.41
CA PHE A 207 12.98 -19.27 -4.49
C PHE A 207 13.79 -19.83 -3.31
N SER A 208 13.23 -20.80 -2.60
CA SER A 208 13.87 -21.40 -1.43
C SER A 208 15.15 -22.17 -1.76
N TYR A 209 15.30 -22.65 -3.00
CA TYR A 209 16.42 -23.53 -3.40
C TYR A 209 17.73 -22.77 -3.69
N ASP A 210 17.66 -21.56 -4.28
CA ASP A 210 18.85 -20.77 -4.65
C ASP A 210 18.79 -19.29 -4.22
N ASN A 211 17.71 -18.87 -3.56
CA ASN A 211 17.45 -17.48 -3.16
C ASN A 211 17.30 -16.50 -4.32
N SER A 212 17.08 -16.98 -5.55
CA SER A 212 16.81 -16.11 -6.68
C SER A 212 15.50 -15.35 -6.47
N TYR A 213 15.48 -14.09 -6.92
CA TYR A 213 14.33 -13.21 -6.82
C TYR A 213 13.18 -13.72 -7.69
N TYR A 214 11.98 -13.83 -7.13
CA TYR A 214 10.77 -14.28 -7.83
C TYR A 214 9.78 -13.12 -8.02
N THR A 215 9.35 -12.48 -6.93
CA THR A 215 8.35 -11.41 -6.98
C THR A 215 8.37 -10.58 -5.70
N HIS A 216 7.60 -9.48 -5.63
CA HIS A 216 7.24 -8.85 -4.36
C HIS A 216 5.84 -9.28 -3.91
N CYS A 217 5.67 -9.47 -2.61
CA CYS A 217 4.37 -9.66 -1.97
C CYS A 217 4.12 -8.52 -0.99
N TYR A 218 2.91 -7.98 -1.02
CA TYR A 218 2.45 -6.88 -0.19
C TYR A 218 1.32 -7.41 0.69
N HIS A 219 1.47 -7.26 2.00
CA HIS A 219 0.48 -7.67 2.98
C HIS A 219 -0.16 -6.41 3.55
N GLN A 220 -1.29 -6.00 2.99
CA GLN A 220 -2.02 -4.83 3.44
C GLN A 220 -2.87 -5.19 4.65
N THR A 221 -2.77 -4.46 5.74
CA THR A 221 -3.65 -4.61 6.90
C THR A 221 -4.49 -3.35 7.05
N VAL A 222 -5.80 -3.52 7.12
CA VAL A 222 -6.74 -2.42 7.31
C VAL A 222 -7.61 -2.69 8.53
N LYS A 223 -7.71 -1.68 9.40
CA LYS A 223 -8.35 -1.79 10.72
C LYS A 223 -9.37 -0.68 10.91
N GLU A 224 -10.56 -1.04 11.35
CA GLU A 224 -11.63 -0.08 11.68
C GLU A 224 -11.66 0.21 13.17
N TYR A 225 -11.85 1.47 13.52
CA TYR A 225 -11.94 1.91 14.90
C TYR A 225 -13.19 2.74 15.16
N LYS A 226 -13.74 2.58 16.36
CA LYS A 226 -14.72 3.50 16.94
C LYS A 226 -14.05 4.81 17.35
N SER A 227 -14.85 5.85 17.61
CA SER A 227 -14.36 7.16 18.06
C SER A 227 -13.60 7.10 19.39
N ASN A 228 -13.97 6.16 20.27
CA ASN A 228 -13.27 5.91 21.54
C ASN A 228 -11.97 5.09 21.38
N GLY A 229 -11.56 4.76 20.14
CA GLY A 229 -10.34 4.00 19.85
C GLY A 229 -10.48 2.49 19.93
N SER A 230 -11.66 1.93 20.21
CA SER A 230 -11.88 0.48 20.18
C SER A 230 -11.81 -0.06 18.75
N LEU A 231 -11.06 -1.16 18.55
CA LEU A 231 -11.00 -1.89 17.29
C LEU A 231 -12.35 -2.57 17.02
N ILE A 232 -12.90 -2.37 15.82
CA ILE A 232 -14.13 -3.04 15.36
C ILE A 232 -13.75 -4.31 14.60
N ARG A 233 -12.86 -4.20 13.61
CA ARG A 233 -12.39 -5.31 12.78
C ARG A 233 -11.02 -5.03 12.18
N SER A 234 -10.33 -6.11 11.80
CA SER A 234 -9.06 -6.09 11.08
C SER A 234 -9.16 -7.05 9.91
N LYS A 235 -8.80 -6.61 8.70
CA LYS A 235 -8.68 -7.45 7.52
C LYS A 235 -7.28 -7.33 6.93
N THR A 236 -6.80 -8.39 6.28
CA THR A 236 -5.49 -8.45 5.67
C THR A 236 -5.61 -8.97 4.26
N ASP A 237 -5.07 -8.23 3.31
CA ASP A 237 -5.00 -8.58 1.89
C ASP A 237 -3.58 -9.02 1.53
N TYR A 238 -3.47 -9.88 0.53
CA TYR A 238 -2.20 -10.34 -0.01
C TYR A 238 -2.15 -10.04 -1.50
N TYR A 239 -1.35 -9.04 -1.87
CA TYR A 239 -1.13 -8.65 -3.25
C TYR A 239 0.27 -9.04 -3.72
N GLN A 240 0.37 -9.82 -4.79
CA GLN A 240 1.64 -10.19 -5.42
C GLN A 240 1.83 -9.38 -6.70
N ALA A 241 2.98 -8.75 -6.87
CA ALA A 241 3.32 -8.01 -8.09
C ALA A 241 4.59 -8.60 -8.71
N ILE A 242 4.41 -9.35 -9.81
CA ILE A 242 5.51 -9.97 -10.55
C ILE A 242 6.40 -8.88 -11.18
N GLY A 243 7.71 -9.01 -11.01
CA GLY A 243 8.73 -8.21 -11.71
C GLY A 243 9.09 -6.88 -11.07
N GLY A 244 9.46 -6.90 -9.78
CA GLY A 244 10.31 -5.85 -9.23
C GLY A 244 11.66 -5.83 -9.92
#